data_AF-A0A8K0AHB2-F1
#
_entry.id   AF-A0A8K0AHB2-F1
#
_cell.length_a   1.000
_cell.length_b   1.000
_cell.length_c   1.000
_cell.angle_alpha   90.00
_cell.angle_beta   90.00
_cell.angle_gamma   90.00
#
_symmetry.space_group_name_H-M   'P 1'
#
loop_
_entity.id
_entity.type
_entity.pdbx_description
1 polymer ?
#
loop_
_entity_poly.entity_id
_entity_poly.type
_entity_poly.pdbx_seq_one_letter_code
_entity_poly.pdbx_strand_id
1 'polypeptide(L)' 'MGFTAVLVGSVLGLGVQVYSNAVRKLPLFRRPWEHLIAVGVGGAFGYTIRKVELEQAESLQHLLSRQAARKE' A
#
# COMPACT_ATOMS: atom_id res chain seq x y z
N MET A 1 3.19 11.98 -3.66
CA MET A 1 4.36 11.72 -2.78
C MET A 1 4.48 10.22 -2.58
N GLY A 2 5.57 9.57 -3.01
CA GLY A 2 5.74 8.11 -2.84
C GLY A 2 5.96 7.71 -1.37
N PHE A 3 6.60 8.60 -0.61
CA PHE A 3 6.88 8.39 0.81
C PHE A 3 5.62 8.26 1.68
N THR A 4 4.54 8.99 1.35
CA THR A 4 3.28 8.89 2.09
C THR A 4 2.61 7.54 1.89
N ALA A 5 2.69 6.95 0.69
CA ALA A 5 2.15 5.62 0.41
C ALA A 5 2.89 4.53 1.21
N VAL A 6 4.22 4.65 1.32
CA VAL A 6 5.04 3.75 2.15
C VAL A 6 4.70 3.90 3.63
N LEU A 7 4.53 5.13 4.12
CA LEU A 7 4.15 5.40 5.52
C LEU A 7 2.77 4.84 5.85
N VAL A 8 1.78 5.09 4.99
CA VAL A 8 0.41 4.57 5.17
C VAL A 8 0.42 3.05 5.13
N GLY A 9 1.12 2.44 4.17
CA GLY A 9 1.29 0.99 4.09
C GLY A 9 1.95 0.42 5.35
N SER A 10 2.98 1.08 5.85
CA SER A 10 3.70 0.70 7.07
C SER A 10 2.80 0.70 8.32
N VAL A 11 1.99 1.76 8.49
CA VAL A 11 1.05 1.89 9.60
C VAL A 11 -0.07 0.85 9.49
N LEU A 12 -0.58 0.58 8.29
CA LEU A 12 -1.56 -0.47 8.06
C LEU A 12 -0.99 -1.85 8.42
N GLY A 13 0.25 -2.15 8.03
CA GLY A 13 0.94 -3.39 8.40
C GLY A 13 1.06 -3.56 9.92
N LEU A 14 1.41 -2.47 10.63
CA LEU A 14 1.43 -2.47 12.10
C LEU A 14 0.04 -2.71 12.68
N GLY A 15 -0.97 -2.02 12.17
CA GLY A 15 -2.37 -2.15 12.60
C GLY A 15 -2.90 -3.58 12.45
N VAL A 16 -2.58 -4.26 11.35
CA VAL A 16 -2.95 -5.67 11.12
C VAL A 16 -2.31 -6.59 12.16
N GLN A 17 -1.04 -6.38 12.51
CA GLN A 17 -0.36 -7.21 13.51
C GLN A 17 -0.90 -6.98 14.93
N VAL A 18 -1.15 -5.72 15.29
CA VAL A 18 -1.76 -5.34 16.57
C VAL A 18 -3.19 -5.91 16.67
N TYR A 19 -3.95 -5.84 15.57
CA TYR A 19 -5.30 -6.39 15.50
C TYR A 19 -5.30 -7.92 15.64
N SER A 20 -4.38 -8.61 14.98
CA SER A 20 -4.20 -10.06 15.12
C SER A 20 -3.95 -10.47 16.59
N ASN A 21 -3.10 -9.71 17.30
CA ASN A 21 -2.83 -9.94 18.71
C ASN A 21 -4.04 -9.63 19.60
N ALA A 22 -4.78 -8.57 19.29
CA ALA A 22 -6.01 -8.20 19.99
C ALA A 22 -7.10 -9.28 19.87
N VAL A 23 -7.32 -9.82 18.66
CA VAL A 23 -8.28 -10.92 18.42
C VAL A 23 -7.89 -12.18 19.19
N ARG A 24 -6.60 -12.46 19.35
CA ARG A 24 -6.08 -13.59 20.12
C ARG A 24 -6.09 -13.35 21.64
N LYS A 25 -6.56 -12.19 22.11
CA LYS A 25 -6.48 -11.74 23.52
C LYS A 25 -5.05 -11.80 24.08
N LEU A 26 -4.05 -11.65 23.21
CA LEU A 26 -2.64 -11.63 23.57
C LEU A 26 -2.19 -10.19 23.87
N PRO A 27 -1.14 -10.00 24.69
CA PRO A 27 -0.53 -8.68 24.86
C PRO A 27 -0.16 -8.09 23.49
N LEU A 28 -0.55 -6.84 23.24
CA LEU A 28 -0.48 -6.20 21.92
C LEU A 28 0.91 -6.31 21.29
N PHE A 29 1.96 -6.15 22.10
CA PHE A 29 3.36 -6.22 21.67
C PHE A 29 4.09 -7.46 22.18
N ARG A 30 3.44 -8.62 22.22
CA ARG A 30 4.08 -9.87 22.68
C ARG A 30 5.37 -10.20 21.92
N ARG A 31 5.44 -9.87 20.63
CA ARG A 31 6.62 -10.09 19.77
C ARG A 31 6.88 -8.84 18.92
N PRO A 32 7.76 -7.92 19.37
CA PRO A 32 7.99 -6.65 18.68
C PRO A 32 8.60 -6.82 17.29
N TRP A 33 9.42 -7.85 17.07
CA TRP A 33 10.02 -8.15 15.77
C TRP A 33 8.99 -8.48 14.68
N GLU A 34 7.87 -9.12 15.03
CA GLU A 34 6.81 -9.41 14.07
C GLU A 34 6.14 -8.12 13.58
N HIS A 35 6.09 -7.07 14.40
CA HIS A 35 5.56 -5.78 14.02
C HIS A 35 6.50 -5.04 13.06
N LEU A 36 7.82 -5.15 13.26
CA LEU A 36 8.81 -4.61 12.32
C LEU A 36 8.72 -5.28 10.95
N ILE A 37 8.53 -6.60 10.92
CA ILE A 37 8.31 -7.33 9.67
C ILE A 37 7.00 -6.87 9.02
N ALA A 38 5.91 -6.77 9.77
CA ALA A 38 4.62 -6.33 9.25
C ALA A 38 4.65 -4.88 8.72
N VAL A 39 5.38 -3.99 9.40
CA VAL A 39 5.66 -2.62 8.93
C VAL A 39 6.42 -2.63 7.60
N GLY A 40 7.50 -3.43 7.50
CA GLY A 40 8.28 -3.54 6.27
C GLY A 40 7.46 -4.09 5.10
N VAL A 41 6.68 -5.14 5.33
CA VAL A 41 5.78 -5.73 4.33
C VAL A 41 4.69 -4.74 3.93
N GLY A 42 4.06 -4.07 4.90
CA GLY A 42 3.03 -3.07 4.66
C GLY A 42 3.56 -1.87 3.86
N GLY A 43 4.76 -1.38 4.18
CA GLY A 43 5.41 -0.29 3.46
C GLY A 43 5.75 -0.66 2.01
N ALA A 44 6.29 -1.86 1.79
CA ALA A 44 6.56 -2.38 0.45
C ALA A 44 5.26 -2.52 -0.36
N PHE A 45 4.17 -2.99 0.28
CA PHE A 45 2.86 -3.09 -0.33
C PHE A 45 2.27 -1.73 -0.72
N GLY A 46 2.42 -0.72 0.14
CA GLY A 46 2.03 0.66 -0.18
C GLY A 46 2.80 1.22 -1.40
N TYR A 47 4.08 0.88 -1.54
CA TYR A 47 4.88 1.25 -2.70
C TYR A 47 4.41 0.55 -4.00
N THR A 48 4.13 -0.76 -3.95
CA THR A 48 3.72 -1.51 -5.14
C THR A 48 2.35 -1.05 -5.65
N ILE A 49 1.37 -0.81 -4.76
CA ILE A 49 0.06 -0.25 -5.15
C ILE A 49 0.24 1.08 -5.86
N ARG A 50 1.07 1.96 -5.29
CA ARG A 50 1.31 3.28 -5.88
C ARG A 50 1.94 3.19 -7.27
N LYS A 51 2.84 2.23 -7.47
CA LYS A 51 3.45 1.98 -8.78
C LYS A 51 2.41 1.53 -9.80
N VAL A 52 1.54 0.59 -9.43
CA VAL A 52 0.46 0.10 -10.30
C VAL A 52 -0.52 1.23 -10.66
N GLU A 53 -0.87 2.07 -9.69
CA GLU A 53 -1.75 3.23 -9.92
C GLU A 53 -1.16 4.23 -10.93
N LEU A 54 0.16 4.47 -10.87
CA LEU A 54 0.86 5.32 -11.84
C LEU A 54 0.81 4.74 -13.26
N GLU A 55 1.14 3.46 -13.41
CA GLU A 55 1.13 2.77 -14.71
C GLU A 55 -0.29 2.75 -15.32
N GLN A 56 -1.32 2.56 -14.49
CA GLN A 56 -2.72 2.61 -14.92
C GLN A 56 -3.16 4.01 -15.33
N ALA A 57 -2.77 5.04 -14.58
CA ALA A 57 -3.10 6.43 -14.90
C ALA A 57 -2.49 6.85 -16.25
N GLU A 58 -1.23 6.49 -16.50
CA GLU A 58 -0.56 6.74 -17.77
C GLU A 58 -1.24 5.99 -18.93
N SER A 59 -1.55 4.70 -18.73
CA SER A 59 -2.24 3.87 -19.72
C SER A 59 -3.62 4.45 -20.09
N LEU A 60 -4.39 4.94 -19.11
CA LEU A 60 -5.68 5.58 -19.32
C LEU A 60 -5.54 6.88 -20.12
N GLN A 61 -4.57 7.72 -19.79
CA GLN A 61 -4.32 8.97 -20.52
C GLN A 61 -3.99 8.72 -21.99
N HIS A 62 -3.19 7.69 -22.28
CA HIS A 62 -2.84 7.31 -23.64
C HIS A 62 -4.03 6.76 -24.43
N LEU A 63 -4.94 6.03 -23.80
CA LEU A 63 -6.19 5.59 -24.44
C LEU A 63 -7.12 6.78 -24.73
N LEU A 64 -7.24 7.71 -23.80
CA LEU A 64 -8.07 8.91 -23.96
C LEU A 64 -7.55 9.82 -25.10
N SER A 65 -6.23 10.02 -25.19
CA SER A 65 -5.65 10.82 -26.28
C SER A 65 -5.83 10.17 -27.65
N ARG A 66 -5.70 8.84 -27.74
CA ARG A 66 -6.02 8.07 -28.97
C ARG A 66 -7.49 8.17 -29.35
N GLN A 67 -8.40 8.16 -28.38
CA GLN A 67 -9.82 8.32 -28.65
C GLN A 67 -10.15 9.73 -29.14
N ALA A 68 -9.51 10.76 -28.58
CA ALA A 68 -9.67 12.14 -29.05
C ALA A 68 -9.20 12.29 -30.50
N ALA A 69 -8.00 11.78 -30.82
CA ALA A 69 -7.43 11.82 -32.17
C ALA A 69 -8.18 10.97 -33.22
N ARG A 70 -9.04 10.03 -32.78
CA ARG A 70 -9.91 9.25 -33.68
C ARG A 70 -11.26 9.93 -33.93
N LYS A 71 -11.67 10.85 -33.06
CA LYS A 71 -12.94 11.58 -33.18
C LYS A 71 -12.83 12.85 -34.05
N GLU A 72 -11.63 13.37 -34.22
CA GLU A 72 -11.28 14.34 -35.26
C GLU A 72 -11.07 13.63 -36.61
#